data_AF-A0A9Q1BGD0-F1
#
_entry.id   AF-A0A9Q1BGD0-F1
#
_cell.length_a   1.000
_cell.length_b   1.000
_cell.length_c   1.000
_cell.angle_alpha   90.00
_cell.angle_beta   90.00
_cell.angle_gamma   90.00
#
_symmetry.space_group_name_H-M   'P 1'
#
loop_
_entity.id
_entity.type
_entity.pdbx_description
1 polymer ?
#
loop_
_entity_poly.entity_id
_entity_poly.type
_entity_poly.pdbx_seq_one_letter_code
_entity_poly.pdbx_strand_id
1 'polypeptide(L)'
;MENLRAPEKLVVSGNVAEQWKFWRQKFEIYKVASGLSTKDPVIQCSTLLHAIGDAGLEVYNTFTFQTEDQKKDLNVLLKKFEEHFSPKQNVTFERHVFNTTNQQSGETFEQFLTQLKTRAKTCEFGALTDELVKDRIVVGIREDSVRALLLSKKDLNLEKLWKSVKLLREVRPRCLT
;
A
#
# COMPACT_ATOMS: atom_id res chain seq x y z
N MET A 1 -22.07 -26.50 -12.26
CA MET A 1 -21.18 -25.69 -11.41
C MET A 1 -21.89 -24.38 -11.18
N GLU A 2 -22.10 -24.04 -9.91
CA GLU A 2 -22.96 -22.95 -9.44
C GLU A 2 -22.56 -21.59 -10.05
N ASN A 3 -23.54 -20.69 -10.21
CA ASN A 3 -23.40 -19.34 -10.77
C ASN A 3 -22.43 -18.49 -9.95
N LEU A 4 -21.13 -18.62 -10.21
CA LEU A 4 -20.11 -17.74 -9.65
C LEU A 4 -20.41 -16.32 -10.08
N ARG A 5 -20.69 -15.44 -9.12
CA ARG A 5 -20.99 -14.04 -9.39
C ARG A 5 -19.71 -13.30 -9.78
N ALA A 6 -19.84 -12.40 -10.76
CA ALA A 6 -18.79 -11.45 -11.08
C ALA A 6 -18.45 -10.59 -9.84
N PRO A 7 -17.20 -10.09 -9.75
CA PRO A 7 -16.84 -9.17 -8.68
C PRO A 7 -17.73 -7.92 -8.71
N GLU A 8 -17.98 -7.34 -7.54
CA GLU A 8 -18.59 -6.02 -7.45
C GLU A 8 -17.79 -4.99 -8.25
N LYS A 9 -18.48 -4.01 -8.84
CA LYS A 9 -17.88 -2.94 -9.66
C LYS A 9 -16.75 -2.22 -8.92
N LEU A 10 -15.78 -1.70 -9.66
CA LEU A 10 -14.66 -0.94 -9.08
C LEU A 10 -15.16 0.35 -8.43
N VAL A 11 -14.68 0.61 -7.21
CA VAL A 11 -14.92 1.87 -6.51
C VAL A 11 -13.77 2.82 -6.82
N VAL A 12 -14.07 3.92 -7.52
CA VAL A 12 -13.08 4.93 -7.96
C VAL A 12 -12.97 6.14 -7.02
N SER A 13 -13.29 5.95 -5.73
CA SER A 13 -13.22 6.99 -4.70
C SER A 13 -12.29 6.59 -3.55
N GLY A 14 -11.66 7.57 -2.91
CA GLY A 14 -10.74 7.33 -1.79
C GLY A 14 -9.35 6.89 -2.26
N ASN A 15 -8.78 5.86 -1.64
CA ASN A 15 -7.49 5.30 -2.06
C ASN A 15 -7.66 4.41 -3.31
N VAL A 16 -7.76 5.04 -4.48
CA VAL A 16 -8.06 4.38 -5.76
C VAL A 16 -7.04 3.30 -6.13
N ALA A 17 -5.76 3.49 -5.81
CA ALA A 17 -4.72 2.50 -6.09
C ALA A 17 -4.95 1.19 -5.31
N GLU A 18 -5.31 1.29 -4.02
CA GLU A 18 -5.60 0.10 -3.20
C GLU A 18 -6.93 -0.55 -3.62
N GLN A 19 -7.95 0.25 -3.95
CA GLN A 19 -9.22 -0.26 -4.48
C GLN A 19 -9.02 -1.02 -5.80
N TRP A 20 -8.16 -0.50 -6.69
CA TRP A 20 -7.79 -1.19 -7.92
C TRP A 20 -7.08 -2.51 -7.65
N LYS A 21 -6.06 -2.54 -6.77
CA LYS A 21 -5.35 -3.78 -6.41
C LYS A 21 -6.30 -4.85 -5.87
N PHE A 22 -7.16 -4.45 -4.93
CA PHE A 22 -8.14 -5.35 -4.34
C PHE A 22 -9.17 -5.85 -5.37
N TRP A 23 -9.69 -4.95 -6.21
CA TRP A 23 -10.63 -5.31 -7.26
C TRP A 23 -10.02 -6.24 -8.32
N ARG A 24 -8.80 -5.93 -8.79
CA ARG A 24 -8.05 -6.74 -9.74
C ARG A 24 -7.84 -8.15 -9.21
N GLN A 25 -7.50 -8.29 -7.93
CA GLN A 25 -7.38 -9.60 -7.28
C GLN A 25 -8.71 -10.39 -7.33
N LYS A 26 -9.84 -9.75 -7.01
CA LYS A 26 -11.17 -10.38 -7.12
C LYS A 26 -11.47 -10.81 -8.56
N PHE A 27 -11.12 -9.99 -9.55
CA PHE A 27 -11.32 -10.32 -10.97
C PHE A 27 -10.47 -11.50 -11.43
N GLU A 28 -9.19 -11.59 -11.03
CA GLU A 28 -8.33 -12.73 -11.39
C GLU A 28 -8.85 -14.04 -10.79
N ILE A 29 -9.33 -14.02 -9.54
CA ILE A 29 -9.97 -15.18 -8.91
C ILE A 29 -11.21 -15.59 -9.71
N TYR A 30 -12.09 -14.64 -10.03
CA TYR A 30 -13.28 -14.88 -10.84
C TYR A 30 -12.92 -15.47 -12.20
N LYS A 31 -11.93 -14.90 -12.89
CA LYS A 31 -11.48 -15.33 -14.22
C LYS A 31 -11.06 -16.79 -14.26
N VAL A 32 -10.34 -17.25 -13.23
CA VAL A 32 -9.93 -18.65 -13.11
C VAL A 32 -11.14 -19.53 -12.74
N ALA A 33 -11.87 -19.16 -11.69
CA ALA A 33 -12.93 -20.00 -11.14
C ALA A 33 -14.16 -20.13 -12.07
N SER A 34 -14.44 -19.13 -12.91
CA SER A 34 -15.51 -19.19 -13.92
C SER A 34 -15.08 -19.88 -15.22
N GLY A 35 -13.81 -20.26 -15.36
CA GLY A 35 -13.23 -20.75 -16.61
C GLY A 35 -13.12 -19.69 -17.71
N LEU A 36 -13.19 -18.39 -17.36
CA LEU A 36 -13.00 -17.30 -18.33
C LEU A 36 -11.59 -17.33 -18.93
N SER A 37 -10.60 -17.81 -18.18
CA SER A 37 -9.20 -17.93 -18.63
C SER A 37 -9.01 -18.77 -19.90
N THR A 38 -9.93 -19.69 -20.21
CA THR A 38 -9.86 -20.56 -21.39
C THR A 38 -10.70 -20.06 -22.56
N LYS A 39 -11.42 -18.94 -22.38
CA LYS A 39 -12.27 -18.34 -23.42
C LYS A 39 -11.45 -17.50 -24.40
N ASP A 40 -12.07 -17.19 -25.54
CA ASP A 40 -11.50 -16.29 -26.54
C ASP A 40 -11.07 -14.94 -25.92
N PRO A 41 -9.93 -14.37 -26.31
CA PRO A 41 -9.44 -13.10 -25.76
C PRO A 41 -10.45 -11.96 -25.80
N VAL A 42 -11.29 -11.88 -26.84
CA VAL A 42 -12.34 -10.86 -26.96
C VAL A 42 -13.40 -11.04 -25.87
N ILE A 43 -13.77 -12.28 -25.55
CA ILE A 43 -14.71 -12.59 -24.46
C ILE A 43 -14.08 -12.20 -23.11
N GLN A 44 -12.80 -12.48 -22.91
CA GLN A 44 -12.09 -12.09 -21.69
C GLN A 44 -12.08 -10.57 -21.49
N CYS A 45 -11.72 -9.82 -22.54
CA CYS A 45 -11.71 -8.35 -22.52
C CYS A 45 -13.11 -7.77 -22.29
N SER A 46 -14.12 -8.28 -23.00
CA SER A 46 -15.50 -7.83 -22.84
C SER A 46 -16.02 -8.10 -21.43
N THR A 47 -15.66 -9.24 -20.85
CA THR A 47 -16.04 -9.59 -19.48
C THR A 47 -15.35 -8.69 -18.45
N LEU A 48 -14.08 -8.33 -18.67
CA LEU A 48 -13.38 -7.33 -17.84
C LEU A 48 -14.12 -5.98 -17.86
N LEU A 49 -14.40 -5.46 -19.06
CA LEU A 49 -15.06 -4.16 -19.24
C LEU A 49 -16.50 -4.14 -18.72
N HIS A 50 -17.19 -5.28 -18.75
CA HIS A 50 -18.49 -5.43 -18.11
C HIS A 50 -18.38 -5.44 -16.56
N ALA A 51 -17.46 -6.24 -16.02
CA ALA A 51 -17.32 -6.43 -14.58
C ALA A 51 -16.76 -5.20 -13.85
N ILE A 52 -15.91 -4.40 -14.50
CA ILE A 52 -15.30 -3.22 -13.89
C ILE A 52 -16.33 -2.12 -13.59
N GLY A 53 -17.43 -2.10 -14.34
CA GLY A 53 -18.52 -1.15 -14.18
C GLY A 53 -18.30 0.19 -14.87
N ASP A 54 -19.30 1.07 -14.77
CA ASP A 54 -19.41 2.28 -15.59
C ASP A 54 -18.22 3.23 -15.41
N ALA A 55 -17.78 3.45 -14.17
CA ALA A 55 -16.60 4.26 -13.89
C ALA A 55 -15.31 3.69 -14.50
N GLY A 56 -15.14 2.36 -14.51
CA GLY A 56 -14.01 1.72 -15.18
C GLY A 56 -14.11 1.82 -16.70
N LEU A 57 -15.33 1.76 -17.25
CA LEU A 57 -15.57 1.93 -18.68
C LEU A 57 -15.28 3.37 -19.15
N GLU A 58 -15.62 4.37 -18.33
CA GLU A 58 -15.23 5.76 -18.57
C GLU A 58 -13.71 5.91 -18.66
N VAL A 59 -12.97 5.27 -17.74
CA VAL A 59 -11.50 5.26 -17.79
C VAL A 59 -10.99 4.55 -19.05
N TYR A 60 -11.56 3.41 -19.43
CA TYR A 60 -11.20 2.72 -20.68
C TYR A 60 -11.35 3.62 -21.91
N ASN A 61 -12.40 4.46 -21.95
CA ASN A 61 -12.63 5.39 -23.06
C ASN A 61 -11.54 6.47 -23.19
N THR A 62 -10.70 6.66 -22.16
CA THR A 62 -9.53 7.56 -22.22
C THR A 62 -8.27 6.89 -22.77
N PHE A 63 -8.27 5.57 -22.95
CA PHE A 63 -7.09 4.84 -23.37
C PHE A 63 -6.80 4.99 -24.86
N THR A 64 -5.52 5.23 -25.17
CA THR A 64 -5.00 5.20 -26.54
C THR A 64 -4.34 3.85 -26.82
N PHE A 65 -4.62 3.29 -28.00
CA PHE A 65 -4.07 2.01 -28.44
C PHE A 65 -3.28 2.21 -29.73
N GLN A 66 -2.17 1.49 -29.88
CA GLN A 66 -1.35 1.55 -31.10
C GLN A 66 -1.97 0.74 -32.23
N THR A 67 -2.67 -0.34 -31.89
CA THR A 67 -3.37 -1.22 -32.84
C THR A 67 -4.73 -1.65 -32.28
N GLU A 68 -5.65 -2.07 -33.15
CA GLU A 68 -6.94 -2.62 -32.71
C GLU A 68 -6.78 -3.97 -31.97
N ASP A 69 -5.74 -4.75 -32.28
CA ASP A 69 -5.47 -6.01 -31.59
C ASP A 69 -5.15 -5.82 -30.11
N GLN A 70 -4.54 -4.68 -29.75
CA GLN A 70 -4.30 -4.35 -28.34
C GLN A 70 -5.59 -4.19 -27.52
N LYS A 71 -6.72 -3.84 -28.16
CA LYS A 71 -8.02 -3.78 -27.47
C LYS A 71 -8.58 -5.17 -27.15
N LYS A 72 -8.06 -6.21 -27.80
CA LYS A 72 -8.44 -7.61 -27.63
C LYS A 72 -7.46 -8.40 -26.76
N ASP A 73 -6.44 -7.73 -26.22
CA ASP A 73 -5.47 -8.33 -25.31
C ASP A 73 -5.79 -7.93 -23.86
N LEU A 74 -6.25 -8.91 -23.07
CA LEU A 74 -6.61 -8.70 -21.67
C LEU A 74 -5.42 -8.17 -20.85
N ASN A 75 -4.20 -8.63 -21.13
CA ASN A 75 -3.02 -8.19 -20.38
C ASN A 75 -2.71 -6.72 -20.67
N VAL A 76 -2.91 -6.28 -21.92
CA VAL A 76 -2.76 -4.86 -22.28
C VAL A 76 -3.79 -4.00 -21.57
N LEU A 77 -5.06 -4.44 -21.52
CA LEU A 77 -6.11 -3.71 -20.78
C LEU A 77 -5.78 -3.61 -19.29
N LEU A 78 -5.46 -4.74 -18.64
CA LEU A 78 -5.09 -4.77 -17.22
C LEU A 78 -3.88 -3.87 -16.93
N LYS A 79 -2.88 -3.84 -17.81
CA LYS A 79 -1.71 -2.97 -17.67
C LYS A 79 -2.09 -1.50 -17.77
N LYS A 80 -2.92 -1.10 -18.73
CA LYS A 80 -3.37 0.30 -18.87
C LYS A 80 -4.20 0.75 -17.67
N PHE A 81 -5.07 -0.11 -17.15
CA PHE A 81 -5.80 0.18 -15.92
C PHE A 81 -4.88 0.30 -14.70
N GLU A 82 -3.87 -0.58 -14.58
CA GLU A 82 -2.86 -0.46 -13.53
C GLU A 82 -2.11 0.88 -13.62
N GLU A 83 -1.68 1.28 -14.82
CA GLU A 83 -0.99 2.56 -15.04
C GLU A 83 -1.89 3.77 -14.73
N HIS A 84 -3.21 3.66 -14.95
CA HIS A 84 -4.16 4.73 -14.67
C HIS A 84 -4.50 4.84 -13.17
N PHE A 85 -4.82 3.72 -12.53
CA PHE A 85 -5.29 3.71 -11.13
C PHE A 85 -4.16 3.63 -10.10
N SER A 86 -3.01 3.10 -10.51
CA SER A 86 -1.80 3.02 -9.72
C SER A 86 -0.61 3.55 -10.53
N PRO A 87 -0.65 4.82 -10.97
CA PRO A 87 0.46 5.42 -11.70
C PRO A 87 1.74 5.21 -10.90
N LYS A 88 2.82 4.81 -11.57
CA LYS A 88 4.09 4.45 -10.93
C LYS A 88 4.42 5.47 -9.84
N GLN A 89 4.26 5.03 -8.60
CA GLN A 89 4.62 5.85 -7.46
C GLN A 89 6.12 6.09 -7.55
N ASN A 90 6.57 7.34 -7.42
CA ASN A 90 8.00 7.62 -7.43
C ASN A 90 8.57 7.09 -6.11
N VAL A 91 8.92 5.81 -6.08
CA VAL A 91 9.43 5.12 -4.89
C VAL A 91 10.62 5.86 -4.29
N THR A 92 11.47 6.45 -5.12
CA THR A 92 12.59 7.29 -4.65
C THR A 92 12.10 8.51 -3.88
N PHE A 93 11.07 9.19 -4.38
CA PHE A 93 10.44 10.31 -3.67
C PHE A 93 9.76 9.86 -2.37
N GLU A 94 8.99 8.77 -2.39
CA GLU A 94 8.35 8.22 -1.18
C GLU A 94 9.37 7.85 -0.12
N ARG A 95 10.46 7.19 -0.52
CA ARG A 95 11.59 6.85 0.37
C ARG A 95 12.31 8.10 0.87
N HIS A 96 12.44 9.14 0.05
CA HIS A 96 13.00 10.42 0.49
C HIS A 96 12.12 11.06 1.58
N VAL A 97 10.80 11.13 1.37
CA VAL A 97 9.85 11.64 2.37
C VAL A 97 9.92 10.80 3.66
N PHE A 98 9.92 9.47 3.55
CA PHE A 98 10.09 8.59 4.70
C PHE A 98 11.40 8.88 5.46
N ASN A 99 12.53 8.94 4.74
CA ASN A 99 13.85 9.12 5.35
C ASN A 99 14.10 10.52 5.93
N THR A 100 13.33 11.52 5.51
CA THR A 100 13.38 12.89 6.03
C THR A 100 12.33 13.17 7.12
N THR A 101 11.46 12.20 7.42
CA THR A 101 10.46 12.31 8.47
C THR A 101 11.12 12.17 9.85
N ASN A 102 10.96 13.22 10.69
CA ASN A 102 11.45 13.30 12.07
C ASN A 102 10.31 13.70 13.00
N GLN A 103 10.41 13.28 14.27
CA GLN A 103 9.40 13.57 15.28
C GLN A 103 9.30 15.09 15.52
N GLN A 104 8.09 15.62 15.39
CA GLN A 104 7.81 17.04 15.57
C GLN A 104 7.76 17.42 17.06
N SER A 105 7.89 18.72 17.35
CA SER A 105 7.70 19.23 18.71
C SER A 105 6.27 18.99 19.17
N GLY A 106 6.09 18.38 20.34
CA GLY A 106 4.77 18.03 20.89
C GLY A 106 4.13 16.78 20.28
N GLU A 107 4.74 16.16 19.26
CA GLU A 107 4.25 14.91 18.70
C GLU A 107 4.55 13.74 19.63
N THR A 108 3.55 12.90 19.91
CA THR A 108 3.74 11.71 20.72
C THR A 108 4.52 10.64 19.97
N PHE A 109 4.99 9.63 20.71
CA PHE A 109 5.75 8.54 20.08
C PHE A 109 4.83 7.70 19.17
N GLU A 110 3.59 7.50 19.61
CA GLU A 110 2.54 6.75 18.93
C GLU A 110 2.10 7.44 17.62
N GLN A 111 2.02 8.77 17.62
CA GLN A 111 1.76 9.56 16.42
C GLN A 111 2.91 9.41 15.41
N PHE A 112 4.14 9.57 15.86
CA PHE A 112 5.32 9.45 15.01
C PHE A 112 5.48 8.03 14.42
N LEU A 113 5.28 6.99 15.24
CA LEU A 113 5.28 5.59 14.80
C LEU A 113 4.20 5.34 13.73
N THR A 114 2.98 5.83 13.96
CA THR A 114 1.87 5.70 13.01
C THR A 114 2.18 6.41 11.69
N GLN A 115 2.78 7.60 11.76
CA GLN A 115 3.19 8.37 10.60
C GLN A 115 4.22 7.61 9.77
N LEU A 116 5.28 7.08 10.39
CA LEU A 116 6.32 6.31 9.70
C LEU A 116 5.76 5.01 9.10
N LYS A 117 4.91 4.27 9.83
CA LYS A 117 4.24 3.08 9.28
C LYS A 117 3.37 3.41 8.08
N THR A 118 2.70 4.57 8.10
CA THR A 118 1.86 5.00 6.97
C THR A 118 2.71 5.34 5.75
N ARG A 119 3.81 6.08 5.92
CA ARG A 119 4.76 6.41 4.84
C ARG A 119 5.46 5.18 4.27
N ALA A 120 5.77 4.19 5.09
CA ALA A 120 6.45 2.98 4.64
C ALA A 120 5.62 2.14 3.64
N LYS A 121 4.28 2.25 3.67
CA LYS A 121 3.37 1.51 2.76
C LYS A 121 3.64 1.78 1.28
N THR A 122 4.14 2.97 0.96
CA THR A 122 4.39 3.44 -0.42
C THR A 122 5.86 3.34 -0.83
N CYS A 123 6.73 2.87 0.07
CA CYS A 123 8.17 2.83 -0.15
C CYS A 123 8.69 1.51 -0.77
N GLU A 124 7.81 0.53 -0.98
CA GLU A 124 8.17 -0.80 -1.51
C GLU A 124 9.35 -1.46 -0.75
N PHE A 125 9.33 -1.40 0.58
CA PHE A 125 10.39 -2.00 1.42
C PHE A 125 10.27 -3.52 1.56
N GLY A 126 9.12 -4.10 1.23
CA GLY A 126 8.90 -5.55 1.31
C GLY A 126 9.12 -6.09 2.72
N ALA A 127 9.84 -7.20 2.83
CA ALA A 127 10.13 -7.87 4.10
C ALA A 127 10.90 -6.99 5.13
N LEU A 128 11.60 -5.95 4.66
CA LEU A 128 12.39 -5.06 5.52
C LEU A 128 11.59 -3.91 6.12
N THR A 129 10.28 -3.83 5.86
CA THR A 129 9.44 -2.69 6.27
C THR A 129 9.56 -2.38 7.76
N ASP A 130 9.43 -3.39 8.63
CA ASP A 130 9.46 -3.18 10.08
C ASP A 130 10.86 -2.81 10.59
N GLU A 131 11.91 -3.35 9.98
CA GLU A 131 13.30 -3.03 10.32
C GLU A 131 13.64 -1.59 9.96
N LEU A 132 13.25 -1.14 8.77
CA LEU A 132 13.49 0.22 8.30
C LEU A 132 12.66 1.24 9.07
N VAL A 133 11.41 0.94 9.42
CA VAL A 133 10.60 1.77 10.32
C VAL A 133 11.28 1.90 11.68
N LYS A 134 11.75 0.79 12.25
CA LYS A 134 12.48 0.77 13.52
C LYS A 134 13.75 1.63 13.46
N ASP A 135 14.57 1.48 12.42
CA ASP A 135 15.80 2.27 12.27
C ASP A 135 15.50 3.76 12.09
N ARG A 136 14.48 4.10 11.28
CA ARG A 136 14.04 5.49 11.07
C ARG A 136 13.53 6.14 12.36
N ILE A 137 12.84 5.39 13.22
CA ILE A 137 12.44 5.87 14.54
C ILE A 137 13.66 6.25 15.37
N VAL A 138 14.66 5.37 15.47
CA VAL A 138 15.86 5.63 16.28
C VAL A 138 16.57 6.89 15.81
N VAL A 139 16.67 7.09 14.49
CA VAL A 139 17.33 8.28 13.93
C VAL A 139 16.47 9.55 14.08
N GLY A 140 15.15 9.44 13.91
CA GLY A 140 14.24 10.59 13.84
C GLY A 140 13.56 10.98 15.15
N ILE A 141 13.73 10.21 16.23
CA ILE A 141 13.13 10.52 17.53
C ILE A 141 13.78 11.76 18.16
N ARG A 142 12.98 12.65 18.74
CA ARG A 142 13.44 13.95 19.25
C ARG A 142 14.18 13.85 20.58
N GLU A 143 13.73 12.96 21.46
CA GLU A 143 14.30 12.84 22.81
C GLU A 143 15.56 11.99 22.82
N ASP A 144 16.73 12.60 23.04
CA ASP A 144 18.03 11.91 23.07
C ASP A 144 18.10 10.81 24.14
N SER A 145 17.46 11.03 25.29
CA SER A 145 17.34 10.01 26.34
C SER A 145 16.62 8.74 25.88
N VAL A 146 15.56 8.90 25.06
CA VAL A 146 14.85 7.77 24.46
C VAL A 146 15.73 7.12 23.40
N ARG A 147 16.40 7.91 22.55
CA ARG A 147 17.33 7.40 21.54
C ARG A 147 18.43 6.54 22.17
N ALA A 148 19.06 7.02 23.24
CA ALA A 148 20.10 6.31 23.97
C ALA A 148 19.58 4.99 24.57
N LEU A 149 18.38 5.01 25.18
CA LEU A 149 17.72 3.81 25.68
C LEU A 149 17.48 2.77 24.58
N LEU A 150 17.02 3.20 23.39
CA LEU A 150 16.76 2.29 22.28
C LEU A 150 18.05 1.69 21.73
N LEU A 151 19.10 2.50 21.58
CA LEU A 151 20.42 2.05 21.12
C LEU A 151 21.10 1.08 22.11
N SER A 152 20.74 1.10 23.39
CA SER A 152 21.27 0.18 24.39
C SER A 152 20.63 -1.22 24.34
N LYS A 153 19.57 -1.43 23.56
CA LYS A 153 18.86 -2.72 23.49
C LYS A 153 19.47 -3.61 22.39
N LYS A 154 19.86 -4.83 22.76
CA LYS A 154 20.18 -5.88 21.80
C LYS A 154 18.90 -6.39 21.13
N ASP A 155 19.00 -6.72 19.84
CA ASP A 155 17.92 -7.30 19.02
C ASP A 155 16.63 -6.47 19.08
N LEU A 156 16.77 -5.15 18.90
CA LEU A 156 15.68 -4.19 18.93
C LEU A 156 14.72 -4.48 17.77
N ASN A 157 13.43 -4.60 18.07
CA ASN A 157 12.33 -4.73 17.10
C ASN A 157 11.19 -3.78 17.50
N LEU A 158 10.18 -3.61 16.64
CA LEU A 158 9.11 -2.64 16.90
C LEU A 158 8.36 -2.90 18.22
N GLU A 159 8.18 -4.16 18.62
CA GLU A 159 7.52 -4.53 19.87
C GLU A 159 8.35 -4.12 21.10
N LYS A 160 9.63 -4.50 21.12
CA LYS A 160 10.57 -4.13 22.21
C LYS A 160 10.77 -2.63 22.30
N LEU A 161 10.80 -1.95 21.16
CA LEU A 161 10.91 -0.50 21.06
C LEU A 161 9.70 0.14 21.77
N TRP A 162 8.47 -0.25 21.39
CA TRP A 162 7.25 0.28 22.00
C TRP A 162 7.21 0.05 23.51
N LYS A 163 7.53 -1.16 23.98
CA LYS A 163 7.60 -1.48 25.41
C LYS A 163 8.62 -0.60 26.15
N SER A 164 9.79 -0.34 25.54
CA SER A 164 10.85 0.47 26.16
C SER A 164 10.43 1.93 26.32
N VAL A 165 9.80 2.51 25.30
CA VAL A 165 9.31 3.90 25.36
C VAL A 165 8.18 4.03 26.38
N LYS A 166 7.25 3.08 26.41
CA LYS A 166 6.15 3.06 27.38
C LYS A 166 6.66 2.97 28.82
N LEU A 167 7.57 2.05 29.10
CA LEU A 167 8.15 1.89 30.44
C LEU A 167 8.87 3.16 30.91
N LEU A 168 9.65 3.81 30.04
CA LEU A 168 10.35 5.04 30.39
C LEU A 168 9.37 6.16 30.79
N ARG A 169 8.24 6.27 30.08
CA ARG A 169 7.18 7.25 30.37
C ARG A 169 6.41 6.95 31.66
N GLU A 170 6.33 5.70 32.08
CA GLU A 170 5.71 5.31 33.36
C GLU A 170 6.64 5.53 34.57
N VAL A 171 7.96 5.46 34.36
CA VAL A 171 8.98 5.63 35.41
C VAL A 171 9.34 7.10 35.63
N ARG A 172 9.45 7.90 34.56
CA ARG A 172 9.84 9.33 34.63
C ARG A 172 8.95 10.21 35.54
N PRO A 173 7.62 10.01 35.66
CA PRO A 173 6.77 10.76 36.58
C PRO A 173 7.08 10.49 38.07
N ARG A 174 7.76 9.40 38.40
CA ARG A 174 8.01 8.97 39.80
C ARG A 174 9.33 9.48 40.39
N CYS A 175 10.19 10.09 39.57
CA CYS A 175 11.51 10.56 40.01
C CYS A 175 11.58 12.08 40.24
N LEU A 176 10.46 12.80 40.12
CA LEU A 176 10.34 14.25 40.31
C LEU A 176 9.49 14.64 41.54
N THR A 177 9.28 13.70 42.46
CA THR A 177 8.67 13.92 43.79
C THR A 177 9.68 13.55 44.85
#